data_AF-A0A2G3E215-F1
#
_entry.id   AF-A0A2G3E215-F1
#
_cell.length_a   1.000
_cell.length_b   1.000
_cell.length_c   1.000
_cell.angle_alpha   90.00
_cell.angle_beta   90.00
_cell.angle_gamma   90.00
#
_symmetry.space_group_name_H-M   'P 1'
#
loop_
_entity.id
_entity.type
_entity.pdbx_description
1 polymer ?
#
loop_
_entity_poly.entity_id
_entity_poly.type
_entity_poly.pdbx_seq_one_letter_code
_entity_poly.pdbx_strand_id
1 'polypeptide(L)' 'MKMMAAKNKFQSNHPKFTAFLSYVFRGGMPEGTVIEITVTKPGEEPITGNLKVMQEDLELFDSLKDLS' A
#
# COMPACT_ATOMS: atom_id res chain seq x y z
N MET A 1 -9.45 -10.90 16.69
CA MET A 1 -10.75 -10.17 16.64
C MET A 1 -10.62 -8.66 16.46
N LYS A 2 -9.80 -7.92 17.25
CA LYS A 2 -9.61 -6.45 17.07
C LYS A 2 -9.06 -6.04 15.68
N MET A 3 -8.12 -6.81 15.13
CA MET A 3 -7.49 -6.52 13.83
C MET A 3 -8.51 -6.54 12.67
N MET A 4 -9.41 -7.53 12.68
CA MET A 4 -10.45 -7.69 11.64
C MET A 4 -11.47 -6.55 11.67
N ALA A 5 -11.89 -6.11 12.87
CA ALA A 5 -12.79 -4.98 13.01
C ALA A 5 -12.16 -3.65 12.54
N ALA A 6 -10.88 -3.43 12.86
CA ALA A 6 -10.13 -2.26 12.40
C ALA A 6 -9.98 -2.24 10.87
N LYS A 7 -9.66 -3.39 10.27
CA LYS A 7 -9.54 -3.58 8.81
C LYS A 7 -10.86 -3.29 8.09
N ASN A 8 -11.98 -3.83 8.57
CA ASN A 8 -13.30 -3.57 7.98
C ASN A 8 -13.69 -2.08 8.06
N LYS A 9 -13.43 -1.42 9.19
CA LYS A 9 -13.69 0.01 9.35
C LYS A 9 -12.80 0.85 8.43
N PHE A 10 -11.53 0.47 8.27
CA PHE A 10 -10.60 1.13 7.36
C PHE A 10 -11.04 1.00 5.89
N GLN A 11 -11.44 -0.20 5.45
CA GLN A 11 -12.01 -0.43 4.12
C GLN A 11 -13.27 0.42 3.89
N SER A 12 -14.18 0.45 4.87
CA SER A 12 -15.40 1.26 4.77
C SER A 12 -15.12 2.76 4.70
N ASN A 13 -14.13 3.27 5.44
CA ASN A 13 -13.79 4.69 5.44
C ASN A 13 -13.01 5.11 4.18
N HIS A 14 -12.28 4.18 3.56
CA HIS A 14 -11.37 4.46 2.45
C HIS A 14 -11.55 3.47 1.28
N PRO A 15 -12.76 3.37 0.68
CA PRO A 15 -13.05 2.36 -0.34
C PRO A 15 -12.21 2.56 -1.62
N LYS A 16 -11.92 3.81 -2.00
CA LYS A 16 -11.09 4.10 -3.18
C LYS A 16 -9.62 3.70 -2.96
N PHE A 17 -9.08 4.01 -1.79
CA PHE A 17 -7.68 3.70 -1.48
C PHE A 17 -7.46 2.19 -1.38
N THR A 18 -8.39 1.47 -0.74
CA THR A 18 -8.31 0.01 -0.65
C THR A 18 -8.48 -0.67 -2.01
N ALA A 19 -9.41 -0.21 -2.85
CA ALA A 19 -9.52 -0.70 -4.24
C ALA A 19 -8.26 -0.43 -5.07
N PHE A 20 -7.63 0.74 -4.89
CA PHE A 20 -6.34 1.06 -5.53
C PHE A 20 -5.25 0.09 -5.10
N LEU A 21 -5.03 -0.11 -3.79
CA LEU A 21 -4.05 -1.08 -3.29
C LEU A 21 -4.35 -2.48 -3.86
N SER A 22 -5.59 -2.95 -3.78
CA SER A 22 -5.97 -4.25 -4.35
C SER A 22 -5.63 -4.34 -5.83
N TYR A 23 -5.88 -3.31 -6.64
CA TYR A 23 -5.55 -3.32 -8.06
C TYR A 23 -4.03 -3.32 -8.31
N VAL A 24 -3.28 -2.47 -7.61
CA VAL A 24 -1.82 -2.33 -7.78
C VAL A 24 -1.08 -3.60 -7.37
N PHE A 25 -1.50 -4.26 -6.29
CA PHE A 25 -0.84 -5.47 -5.78
C PHE A 25 -1.41 -6.76 -6.38
N ARG A 26 -2.50 -6.70 -7.16
CA ARG A 26 -3.08 -7.88 -7.81
C ARG A 26 -2.13 -8.41 -8.88
N GLY A 27 -1.69 -9.66 -8.70
CA GLY A 27 -0.74 -10.31 -9.60
C GLY A 27 0.73 -10.06 -9.27
N GLY A 28 1.04 -9.34 -8.18
CA GLY A 28 2.41 -8.97 -7.80
C GLY A 28 2.89 -7.70 -8.49
N MET A 29 4.02 -7.16 -8.03
CA MET A 29 4.67 -6.01 -8.63
C MET A 29 5.91 -6.47 -9.39
N PRO A 30 6.04 -6.18 -10.70
CA PRO A 30 7.25 -6.49 -11.44
C PRO A 30 8.47 -5.76 -10.86
N GLU A 31 9.66 -6.39 -10.94
CA GLU A 31 10.92 -5.72 -10.66
C GLU A 31 11.06 -4.48 -11.56
N GLY A 32 11.56 -3.39 -10.98
CA GLY A 32 11.69 -2.11 -11.63
C GLY A 32 10.45 -1.23 -11.59
N THR A 33 9.33 -1.71 -11.02
CA THR A 33 8.17 -0.86 -10.71
C THR A 33 8.60 0.28 -9.80
N VAL A 34 8.22 1.52 -10.12
CA VAL A 34 8.48 2.69 -9.28
C VAL A 34 7.20 3.07 -8.55
N ILE A 35 7.26 3.07 -7.22
CA ILE A 35 6.18 3.51 -6.33
C ILE A 35 6.56 4.89 -5.83
N GLU A 36 5.70 5.87 -6.05
CA GLU A 36 5.81 7.20 -5.43
C GLU A 36 4.71 7.35 -4.38
N ILE A 37 5.09 7.81 -3.19
CA ILE A 37 4.18 8.02 -2.08
C ILE A 37 4.31 9.48 -1.64
N THR A 38 3.22 10.21 -1.75
CA THR A 38 3.09 11.55 -1.17
C THR A 38 2.23 11.49 0.08
N VAL A 39 2.76 12.02 1.17
CA VAL A 39 2.02 12.18 2.43
C VAL A 39 1.87 13.67 2.71
N THR A 40 0.65 14.10 2.96
CA THR A 40 0.35 15.47 3.40
C THR A 40 -0.32 15.40 4.76
N LYS A 41 0.38 15.91 5.78
CA LYS A 41 -0.21 16.03 7.12
C LYS A 41 -0.99 17.34 7.21
N PRO A 42 -2.00 17.43 8.09
CA PRO A 42 -2.73 18.67 8.28
C PRO A 42 -1.81 19.84 8.66
N GLY A 43 -1.77 20.88 7.83
CA GLY A 43 -0.97 22.09 8.08
C GLY A 43 0.53 21.99 7.72
N GLU A 44 0.99 20.85 7.19
CA GLU A 44 2.37 20.68 6.70
C GLU A 44 2.39 20.63 5.17
N GLU A 45 3.53 20.97 4.57
CA GLU A 45 3.75 20.76 3.14
C GLU A 45 3.79 19.26 2.81
N PRO A 46 3.34 18.85 1.60
CA PRO A 46 3.45 17.48 1.15
C PRO A 46 4.90 17.01 1.13
N ILE A 47 5.15 15.82 1.68
CA ILE A 47 6.42 15.12 1.53
C ILE A 47 6.24 13.97 0.54
N THR A 48 7.15 13.87 -0.43
CA THR A 48 7.13 12.82 -1.45
C THR A 48 8.38 11.97 -1.34
N GLY A 49 8.21 10.66 -1.32
CA GLY A 49 9.27 9.68 -1.44
C GLY A 49 8.98 8.71 -2.58
N ASN A 50 10.01 8.04 -3.09
CA ASN A 50 9.86 6.99 -4.08
C ASN A 50 10.67 5.74 -3.71
N LEU A 51 10.21 4.60 -4.22
CA LEU A 51 10.85 3.30 -4.11
C LEU A 51 10.80 2.63 -5.47
N LYS A 52 11.94 2.13 -5.94
CA LYS A 52 11.99 1.21 -7.07
C LYS A 52 12.02 -0.21 -6.52
N VAL A 53 11.05 -1.03 -6.91
CA VAL A 53 10.95 -2.43 -6.52
C VAL A 53 12.16 -3.19 -7.07
N MET A 54 12.97 -3.73 -6.18
CA MET A 54 14.09 -4.61 -6.52
C MET A 54 13.70 -6.07 -6.28
N GLN A 55 14.47 -7.00 -6.83
CA GLN A 55 14.21 -8.44 -6.66
C GLN A 55 14.14 -8.87 -5.19
N GLU A 56 14.96 -8.28 -4.32
CA GLU A 56 14.98 -8.52 -2.87
C GLU A 56 13.72 -8.00 -2.15
N ASP A 57 13.02 -7.02 -2.72
CA ASP A 57 11.79 -6.47 -2.14
C ASP A 57 10.55 -7.30 -2.49
N LEU A 58 10.62 -8.13 -3.54
CA LEU A 58 9.48 -8.94 -4.00
C LEU A 58 9.01 -9.92 -2.93
N GLU A 59 9.95 -10.54 -2.21
CA GLU A 59 9.65 -11.43 -1.08
C GLU A 59 8.97 -10.68 0.07
N LEU A 60 9.39 -9.44 0.33
CA LEU A 60 8.77 -8.57 1.33
C LEU A 60 7.33 -8.22 0.94
N PHE A 61 7.07 -7.86 -0.32
CA PHE A 61 5.72 -7.54 -0.79
C PHE A 61 4.78 -8.75 -0.80
N ASP A 62 5.28 -9.95 -1.09
CA ASP A 62 4.49 -11.17 -0.98
C ASP A 62 4.07 -11.45 0.47
N SER A 63 4.94 -11.21 1.46
CA SER A 63 4.56 -11.33 2.88
C SER A 63 3.48 -10.33 3.33
N LEU A 64 3.39 -9.17 2.66
CA LEU A 64 2.38 -8.16 2.94
C LEU A 64 1.01 -8.50 2.32
N LYS A 65 0.95 -9.34 1.29
CA LYS A 65 -0.33 -9.81 0.71
C LYS A 65 -1.11 -10.66 1.71
N ASP A 66 -0.44 -11.37 2.60
CA ASP A 66 -1.07 -12.20 3.64
C ASP A 66 -1.73 -11.37 4.77
N LEU A 67 -1.48 -10.05 4.82
CA LEU A 67 -2.19 -9.13 5.72
C LEU A 67 -3.53 -8.65 5.13
N SER A 68 -3.73 -8.83 3.82
CA SER A 68 -4.91 -8.34 3.06
C SER A 68 -6.15 -9.22 3.13
#